data_AF-A0A1U7LP04-F1
#
_entry.id   AF-A0A1U7LP04-F1
#
_cell.length_a   1.000
_cell.length_b   1.000
_cell.length_c   1.000
_cell.angle_alpha   90.00
_cell.angle_beta   90.00
_cell.angle_gamma   90.00
#
_symmetry.space_group_name_H-M   'P 1'
#
loop_
_entity.id
_entity.type
_entity.pdbx_description
1 polymer ?
#
loop_
_entity_poly.entity_id
_entity_poly.type
_entity_poly.pdbx_seq_one_letter_code
_entity_poly.pdbx_strand_id
1 'polypeptide(L)'
;MWIICLILVIRLSSNMHATADDLAPTKIHSHNDYLKPRPLFDALIWKCGSLEADVWLRDGALYVAHEEEDINTNQTLSSLYLEPLKSILTQNMDHDGKSSIYPDYPEVSLQFLIESKYPTKLEDPGEIEKIGIATVKAIEEALKPLNNWLTSYSKPTGVSKGPITAVLTGNSPVTYISQLSSRSYFCDAPLSKLVRYGQTGWIPSSLGV
;
A
#
# COMPACT_ATOMS: atom_id res chain seq x y z
N MET A 1 6.77 -12.53 73.19
CA MET A 1 5.90 -11.65 72.37
C MET A 1 6.74 -11.22 71.18
N TRP A 2 6.56 -11.89 70.04
CA TRP A 2 7.45 -11.75 68.87
C TRP A 2 6.93 -10.67 67.93
N ILE A 3 7.80 -9.74 67.55
CA ILE A 3 7.52 -8.64 66.61
C ILE A 3 7.54 -9.23 65.19
N ILE A 4 6.41 -9.15 64.49
CA ILE A 4 6.31 -9.44 63.05
C ILE A 4 6.75 -8.18 62.30
N CYS A 5 7.89 -8.26 61.62
CA CYS A 5 8.36 -7.22 60.71
C CYS A 5 7.71 -7.47 59.34
N LEU A 6 6.72 -6.66 58.98
CA LEU A 6 6.09 -6.65 57.67
C LEU A 6 7.04 -5.97 56.68
N ILE A 7 7.76 -6.75 55.87
CA ILE A 7 8.52 -6.20 54.72
C ILE A 7 7.53 -6.02 53.57
N LEU A 8 7.06 -4.78 53.41
CA LEU A 8 6.37 -4.34 52.20
C LEU A 8 7.42 -4.25 51.07
N VAL A 9 7.52 -5.29 50.24
CA VAL A 9 8.30 -5.21 49.00
C VAL A 9 7.49 -4.35 48.02
N ILE A 10 7.79 -3.05 47.98
CA ILE A 10 7.37 -2.18 46.89
C ILE A 10 8.08 -2.69 45.64
N ARG A 11 7.36 -3.42 44.78
CA ARG A 11 7.82 -3.63 43.40
C ARG A 11 7.87 -2.26 42.74
N LEU A 12 9.08 -1.75 42.52
CA LEU A 12 9.31 -0.68 41.57
C LEU A 12 8.75 -1.15 40.23
N SER A 13 7.64 -0.56 39.81
CA SER A 13 7.14 -0.66 38.45
C SER A 13 8.27 -0.16 37.55
N SER A 14 8.88 -1.06 36.78
CA SER A 14 9.75 -0.66 35.68
C SER A 14 8.93 0.24 34.77
N ASN A 15 9.29 1.52 34.71
CA ASN A 15 8.79 2.44 33.70
C ASN A 15 9.16 1.84 32.34
N MET A 16 8.19 1.19 31.67
CA MET A 16 8.29 0.88 30.25
C MET A 16 8.28 2.22 29.51
N HIS A 17 9.46 2.80 29.30
CA HIS A 17 9.63 3.71 28.18
C HIS A 17 9.63 2.83 26.93
N ALA A 18 8.47 2.71 26.29
CA ALA A 18 8.43 2.27 24.91
C ALA A 18 9.31 3.22 24.11
N THR A 19 10.38 2.70 23.53
CA THR A 19 11.20 3.47 22.60
C THR A 19 10.45 3.56 21.26
N ALA A 20 10.85 4.45 20.35
CA ALA A 20 10.25 4.49 19.00
C ALA A 20 10.32 3.10 18.29
N ASP A 21 11.31 2.29 18.68
CA ASP A 21 11.49 0.92 18.20
C ASP A 21 10.45 -0.08 18.74
N ASP A 22 9.74 0.23 19.84
CA ASP A 22 8.66 -0.61 20.40
C ASP A 22 7.25 -0.27 19.86
N LEU A 23 7.12 0.76 19.03
CA LEU A 23 5.82 1.13 18.44
C LEU A 23 5.53 0.31 17.18
N ALA A 24 4.38 -0.36 17.16
CA ALA A 24 3.86 -0.98 15.95
C ALA A 24 3.71 0.05 14.83
N PRO A 25 3.77 -0.35 13.54
CA PRO A 25 3.51 0.55 12.44
C PRO A 25 2.25 1.33 12.70
N THR A 26 2.43 2.65 12.68
CA THR A 26 1.40 3.58 13.15
C THR A 26 0.41 3.81 12.03
N LYS A 27 -0.76 4.36 12.38
CA LYS A 27 -1.76 4.83 11.38
C LYS A 27 -1.29 6.15 10.72
N ILE A 28 -0.01 6.23 10.38
CA ILE A 28 0.60 7.32 9.65
C ILE A 28 0.66 6.93 8.18
N HIS A 29 0.22 7.86 7.35
CA HIS A 29 0.27 7.77 5.91
C HIS A 29 1.41 8.66 5.39
N SER A 30 2.35 8.05 4.69
CA SER A 30 3.50 8.71 4.07
C SER A 30 3.10 9.29 2.71
N HIS A 31 2.44 10.44 2.75
CA HIS A 31 1.93 11.11 1.55
C HIS A 31 3.08 11.68 0.72
N ASN A 32 3.16 11.28 -0.56
CA ASN A 32 4.15 11.75 -1.53
C ASN A 32 5.61 11.65 -1.06
N ASP A 33 5.98 10.52 -0.49
CA ASP A 33 7.35 10.33 0.02
C ASP A 33 8.43 10.29 -1.07
N TYR A 34 8.06 10.13 -2.35
CA TYR A 34 8.97 10.34 -3.49
C TYR A 34 9.58 11.74 -3.56
N LEU A 35 9.03 12.72 -2.83
CA LEU A 35 9.61 14.05 -2.65
C LEU A 35 10.72 14.10 -1.57
N LYS A 36 10.96 13.00 -0.85
CA LYS A 36 11.98 12.90 0.21
C LYS A 36 13.32 12.39 -0.35
N PRO A 37 14.45 12.64 0.34
CA PRO A 37 15.76 12.16 -0.09
C PRO A 37 15.85 10.63 -0.25
N ARG A 38 15.13 9.87 0.60
CA ARG A 38 15.06 8.40 0.53
C ARG A 38 13.60 7.94 0.62
N PRO A 39 12.84 7.94 -0.49
CA PRO A 39 11.38 7.81 -0.49
C PRO A 39 10.81 6.70 0.40
N LEU A 40 10.97 5.44 -0.02
CA LEU A 40 10.49 4.28 0.74
C LEU A 40 11.16 4.18 2.11
N PHE A 41 12.50 4.33 2.16
CA PHE A 41 13.25 4.02 3.39
C PHE A 41 12.92 4.97 4.53
N ASP A 42 12.75 6.27 4.25
CA ASP A 42 12.35 7.22 5.30
C ASP A 42 10.96 6.86 5.84
N ALA A 43 9.99 6.53 4.97
CA ALA A 43 8.66 6.09 5.38
C ALA A 43 8.68 4.86 6.30
N LEU A 44 9.50 3.86 5.95
CA LEU A 44 9.64 2.63 6.73
C LEU A 44 10.38 2.83 8.06
N ILE A 45 11.40 3.70 8.11
CA ILE A 45 12.10 4.07 9.36
C ILE A 45 11.12 4.70 10.36
N TRP A 46 10.20 5.53 9.87
CA TRP A 46 9.13 6.11 10.69
C TRP A 46 7.93 5.18 10.90
N LYS A 47 8.03 3.92 10.45
CA LYS A 47 7.01 2.86 10.58
C LYS A 47 5.62 3.30 10.09
N CYS A 48 5.58 3.97 8.93
CA CYS A 48 4.32 4.37 8.31
C CYS A 48 3.50 3.13 7.89
N GLY A 49 2.23 3.06 8.29
CA GLY A 49 1.35 1.96 7.90
C GLY A 49 0.95 2.00 6.42
N SER A 50 1.07 3.16 5.78
CA SER A 50 0.82 3.32 4.35
C SER A 50 1.72 4.35 3.69
N LEU A 51 1.88 4.23 2.37
CA LEU A 51 2.62 5.17 1.52
C LEU A 51 1.89 5.38 0.19
N GLU A 52 2.23 6.46 -0.51
CA GLU A 52 1.61 6.86 -1.79
C GLU A 52 2.65 7.16 -2.85
N ALA A 53 2.42 6.66 -4.07
CA ALA A 53 3.15 7.04 -5.27
C ALA A 53 2.20 7.52 -6.37
N ASP A 54 2.40 8.75 -6.82
CA ASP A 54 1.75 9.31 -8.00
C ASP A 54 2.44 8.78 -9.25
N VAL A 55 1.72 8.05 -10.11
CA VAL A 55 2.30 7.39 -11.29
C VAL A 55 1.75 7.93 -12.61
N TRP A 56 2.68 8.15 -13.54
CA TRP A 56 2.43 8.52 -14.93
C TRP A 56 2.87 7.40 -15.86
N LEU A 57 1.96 6.91 -16.71
CA LEU A 57 2.31 5.97 -17.78
C LEU A 57 2.87 6.72 -18.99
N ARG A 58 4.12 6.44 -19.36
CA ARG A 58 4.78 6.97 -20.57
C ARG A 58 5.62 5.87 -21.21
N ASP A 59 5.41 5.64 -22.51
CA ASP A 59 6.19 4.68 -23.31
C ASP A 59 6.27 3.27 -22.68
N GLY A 60 5.21 2.85 -21.97
CA GLY A 60 5.14 1.55 -21.29
C GLY A 60 5.80 1.49 -19.91
N ALA A 61 6.41 2.58 -19.43
CA ALA A 61 7.01 2.69 -18.11
C ALA A 61 6.14 3.54 -17.16
N LEU A 62 6.20 3.24 -15.87
CA LEU A 62 5.51 3.96 -14.80
C LEU A 62 6.50 4.87 -14.07
N TYR A 63 6.43 6.17 -14.37
CA TYR A 63 7.24 7.20 -13.73
C TYR A 63 6.53 7.74 -12.49
N VAL A 64 7.29 8.10 -11.47
CA VAL A 64 6.75 8.66 -10.23
C VAL A 64 6.99 10.17 -10.21
N ALA A 65 5.90 10.94 -10.20
CA ALA A 65 5.93 12.39 -10.13
C ALA A 65 4.54 12.93 -9.78
N HIS A 66 4.46 14.08 -9.10
CA HIS A 66 3.18 14.71 -8.78
C HIS A 66 2.52 15.29 -10.04
N GLU A 67 3.28 16.10 -10.77
CA GLU A 67 2.87 16.69 -12.05
C GLU A 67 3.63 16.06 -13.21
N GLU A 68 3.09 16.17 -14.43
CA GLU A 68 3.69 15.58 -15.62
C GLU A 68 5.07 16.19 -15.94
N GLU A 69 5.19 17.49 -15.71
CA GLU A 69 6.41 18.26 -16.00
C GLU A 69 7.56 17.90 -15.05
N ASP A 70 7.27 17.29 -13.91
CA ASP A 70 8.24 16.87 -12.90
C ASP A 70 8.81 15.46 -13.16
N ILE A 71 8.37 14.79 -14.24
CA ILE A 71 8.83 13.43 -14.56
C ILE A 71 10.36 13.40 -14.74
N ASN A 72 11.01 12.66 -13.84
CA ASN A 72 12.41 12.28 -13.96
C ASN A 72 12.48 10.83 -14.45
N THR A 73 13.14 10.60 -15.59
CA THR A 73 13.20 9.25 -16.20
C THR A 73 13.97 8.23 -15.35
N ASN A 74 14.73 8.68 -14.35
CA ASN A 74 15.40 7.80 -13.38
C ASN A 74 14.49 7.40 -12.19
N GLN A 75 13.32 8.01 -12.06
CA GLN A 75 12.37 7.80 -10.97
C GLN A 75 11.15 7.03 -11.47
N THR A 76 11.26 5.71 -11.46
CA THR A 76 10.16 4.80 -11.80
C THR A 76 9.58 4.16 -10.56
N LEU A 77 8.32 3.70 -10.65
CA LEU A 77 7.64 2.95 -9.59
C LEU A 77 8.49 1.74 -9.15
N SER A 78 9.09 1.05 -10.12
CA SER A 78 9.97 -0.10 -9.87
C SER A 78 11.22 0.32 -9.08
N SER A 79 11.93 1.35 -9.54
CA SER A 79 13.19 1.79 -8.90
C SER A 79 13.02 2.38 -7.50
N LEU A 80 11.93 3.14 -7.27
CA LEU A 80 11.72 3.82 -5.98
C LEU A 80 11.06 2.93 -4.94
N TYR A 81 10.21 2.00 -5.36
CA TYR A 81 9.38 1.21 -4.45
C TYR A 81 9.50 -0.29 -4.66
N LEU A 82 9.23 -0.82 -5.86
CA LEU A 82 9.01 -2.27 -6.01
C LEU A 82 10.28 -3.10 -5.82
N GLU A 83 11.41 -2.70 -6.40
CA GLU A 83 12.67 -3.41 -6.20
C GLU A 83 13.21 -3.27 -4.77
N PRO A 84 13.18 -2.08 -4.13
CA PRO A 84 13.49 -1.96 -2.71
C PRO A 84 12.57 -2.82 -1.80
N LEU A 85 11.25 -2.82 -2.03
CA LEU A 85 10.30 -3.65 -1.27
C LEU A 85 10.59 -5.13 -1.45
N LYS A 86 10.85 -5.58 -2.68
CA LYS A 86 11.26 -6.96 -2.97
C LYS A 86 12.53 -7.34 -2.23
N SER A 87 13.52 -6.45 -2.20
CA SER A 87 14.77 -6.67 -1.48
C SER A 87 14.54 -6.82 0.02
N ILE A 88 13.73 -5.95 0.62
CA ILE A 88 13.35 -6.03 2.05
C ILE A 88 12.65 -7.35 2.35
N LEU A 89 11.65 -7.73 1.55
CA LEU A 89 10.91 -8.97 1.74
C LEU A 89 11.76 -10.23 1.55
N THR A 90 12.74 -10.18 0.64
CA THR A 90 13.68 -11.29 0.46
C THR A 90 14.61 -11.42 1.67
N GLN A 91 15.08 -10.30 2.22
CA GLN A 91 15.97 -10.28 3.39
C GLN A 91 15.25 -10.67 4.68
N ASN A 92 13.97 -10.32 4.81
CA ASN A 92 13.15 -10.60 6.00
C ASN A 92 12.47 -11.98 5.97
N MET A 93 12.76 -12.81 4.96
CA MET A 93 12.12 -14.11 4.81
C MET A 93 12.62 -15.09 5.88
N ASP A 94 11.68 -15.72 6.59
CA ASP A 94 11.96 -16.77 7.56
C ASP A 94 12.14 -18.14 6.91
N HIS A 95 12.47 -19.15 7.72
CA HIS A 95 12.68 -20.52 7.26
C HIS A 95 11.41 -21.20 6.71
N ASP A 96 10.23 -20.71 7.07
CA ASP A 96 8.93 -21.20 6.57
C ASP A 96 8.51 -20.48 5.27
N GLY A 97 9.33 -19.56 4.76
CA GLY A 97 9.06 -18.77 3.57
C GLY A 97 8.09 -17.61 3.80
N LYS A 98 7.79 -17.27 5.06
CA LYS A 98 7.00 -16.08 5.40
C LYS A 98 7.91 -14.87 5.47
N SER A 99 7.35 -13.69 5.17
CA SER A 99 8.09 -12.44 5.21
C SER A 99 7.16 -11.30 5.62
N SER A 100 7.74 -10.23 6.18
CA SER A 100 7.05 -8.99 6.48
C SER A 100 7.89 -7.77 6.11
N ILE A 101 7.22 -6.63 5.95
CA ILE A 101 7.92 -5.34 5.81
C ILE A 101 8.50 -4.91 7.16
N TYR A 102 7.78 -5.19 8.25
CA TYR A 102 8.16 -4.89 9.62
C TYR A 102 8.41 -6.21 10.37
N PRO A 103 9.67 -6.66 10.53
CA PRO A 103 10.00 -7.92 11.19
C PRO A 103 9.46 -8.04 12.62
N ASP A 104 9.45 -6.93 13.36
CA ASP A 104 8.93 -6.87 14.73
C ASP A 104 7.39 -6.92 14.79
N TYR A 105 6.71 -6.75 13.65
CA TYR A 105 5.25 -6.72 13.51
C TYR A 105 4.80 -7.50 12.27
N PRO A 106 5.06 -8.82 12.20
CA PRO A 106 4.89 -9.61 10.98
C PRO A 106 3.44 -9.74 10.51
N GLU A 107 2.47 -9.46 11.37
CA GLU A 107 1.05 -9.41 11.06
C GLU A 107 0.60 -8.13 10.34
N VAL A 108 1.44 -7.09 10.34
CA VAL A 108 1.11 -5.80 9.74
C VAL A 108 1.45 -5.79 8.26
N SER A 109 0.41 -5.57 7.44
CA SER A 109 0.55 -5.34 6.00
C SER A 109 0.78 -3.86 5.73
N LEU A 110 1.79 -3.53 4.92
CA LEU A 110 2.01 -2.18 4.41
C LEU A 110 0.97 -1.89 3.32
N GLN A 111 0.18 -0.82 3.46
CA GLN A 111 -0.71 -0.38 2.40
C GLN A 111 0.04 0.54 1.41
N PHE A 112 0.07 0.16 0.14
CA PHE A 112 0.72 0.95 -0.91
C PHE A 112 -0.35 1.52 -1.83
N LEU A 113 -0.60 2.83 -1.72
CA LEU A 113 -1.46 3.58 -2.63
C LEU A 113 -0.67 3.92 -3.90
N ILE A 114 -1.20 3.51 -5.05
CA ILE A 114 -0.65 3.83 -6.37
C ILE A 114 -1.67 4.71 -7.07
N GLU A 115 -1.40 6.02 -7.10
CA GLU A 115 -2.29 7.01 -7.69
C GLU A 115 -2.04 7.14 -9.19
N SER A 116 -2.99 6.68 -9.99
CA SER A 116 -2.93 6.79 -11.45
C SER A 116 -3.22 8.24 -11.88
N LYS A 117 -2.19 8.94 -12.35
CA LYS A 117 -2.30 10.28 -12.93
C LYS A 117 -2.57 10.23 -14.43
N TYR A 118 -3.13 11.31 -14.94
CA TYR A 118 -3.36 11.54 -16.37
C TYR A 118 -3.31 13.05 -16.64
N PRO A 119 -3.09 13.47 -17.91
CA PRO A 119 -2.99 14.88 -18.24
C PRO A 119 -4.28 15.63 -17.87
N THR A 120 -4.18 16.66 -17.02
CA THR A 120 -5.34 17.41 -16.49
C THR A 120 -6.14 18.16 -17.56
N LYS A 121 -5.50 18.47 -18.70
CA LYS A 121 -6.14 19.12 -19.87
C LYS A 121 -6.91 18.14 -20.74
N LEU A 122 -6.83 16.83 -20.48
CA LEU A 122 -7.61 15.84 -21.19
C LEU A 122 -9.03 15.81 -20.62
N GLU A 123 -10.01 16.14 -21.44
CA GLU A 123 -11.41 16.22 -21.03
C GLU A 123 -12.27 15.05 -21.55
N ASP A 124 -11.81 14.34 -22.59
CA ASP A 124 -12.55 13.22 -23.20
C ASP A 124 -12.59 12.02 -22.22
N PRO A 125 -13.77 11.66 -21.67
CA PRO A 125 -13.89 10.56 -20.73
C PRO A 125 -13.44 9.21 -21.30
N GLY A 126 -13.60 8.99 -22.62
CA GLY A 126 -13.21 7.74 -23.27
C GLY A 126 -11.68 7.59 -23.35
N GLU A 127 -10.96 8.67 -23.64
CA GLU A 127 -9.50 8.64 -23.64
C GLU A 127 -8.94 8.59 -22.20
N ILE A 128 -9.57 9.28 -21.23
CA ILE A 128 -9.21 9.17 -19.81
C ILE A 128 -9.36 7.71 -19.33
N GLU A 129 -10.47 7.04 -19.66
CA GLU A 129 -10.70 5.64 -19.30
C GLU A 129 -9.66 4.71 -19.96
N LYS A 130 -9.38 4.91 -21.24
CA LYS A 130 -8.37 4.14 -21.99
C LYS A 130 -6.97 4.28 -21.40
N ILE A 131 -6.57 5.49 -21.01
CA ILE A 131 -5.31 5.73 -20.29
C ILE A 131 -5.34 5.00 -18.95
N GLY A 132 -6.42 5.13 -18.17
CA GLY A 132 -6.58 4.43 -16.89
C GLY A 132 -6.41 2.91 -17.03
N ILE A 133 -7.03 2.30 -18.04
CA ILE A 133 -6.89 0.85 -18.31
C ILE A 133 -5.46 0.49 -18.70
N ALA A 134 -4.80 1.30 -19.53
CA ALA A 134 -3.41 1.08 -19.90
C ALA A 134 -2.47 1.18 -18.67
N THR A 135 -2.68 2.18 -17.80
CA THR A 135 -1.92 2.36 -16.57
C THR A 135 -2.10 1.19 -15.62
N VAL A 136 -3.33 0.71 -15.41
CA VAL A 136 -3.58 -0.49 -14.57
C VAL A 136 -2.86 -1.72 -15.09
N LYS A 137 -2.88 -1.96 -16.41
CA LYS A 137 -2.16 -3.09 -17.02
C LYS A 137 -0.65 -2.99 -16.82
N ALA A 138 -0.10 -1.78 -16.94
CA ALA A 138 1.32 -1.54 -16.65
C ALA A 138 1.65 -1.77 -15.17
N ILE A 139 0.76 -1.37 -14.25
CA ILE A 139 0.91 -1.61 -12.80
C ILE A 139 0.86 -3.11 -12.51
N GLU A 140 -0.09 -3.84 -13.11
CA GLU A 140 -0.19 -5.29 -12.97
C GLU A 140 1.10 -5.99 -13.40
N GLU A 141 1.67 -5.60 -14.55
CA GLU A 141 2.96 -6.12 -15.01
C GLU A 141 4.09 -5.81 -14.01
N ALA A 142 4.18 -4.55 -13.56
CA ALA A 142 5.21 -4.10 -12.63
C ALA A 142 5.14 -4.81 -11.28
N LEU A 143 3.93 -5.20 -10.83
CA LEU A 143 3.70 -5.90 -9.56
C LEU A 143 4.04 -7.39 -9.59
N LYS A 144 4.16 -8.01 -10.77
CA LYS A 144 4.43 -9.47 -10.89
C LYS A 144 5.59 -9.98 -10.05
N PRO A 145 6.75 -9.29 -9.95
CA PRO A 145 7.88 -9.73 -9.13
C PRO A 145 7.55 -9.83 -7.63
N LEU A 146 6.46 -9.19 -7.19
CA LEU A 146 5.99 -9.18 -5.79
C LEU A 146 4.80 -10.09 -5.54
N ASN A 147 4.28 -10.83 -6.53
CA ASN A 147 3.01 -11.57 -6.42
C ASN A 147 2.87 -12.47 -5.18
N ASN A 148 3.96 -13.08 -4.70
CA ASN A 148 3.94 -13.95 -3.52
C ASN A 148 3.78 -13.18 -2.19
N TRP A 149 3.95 -11.86 -2.22
CA TRP A 149 3.90 -10.97 -1.05
C TRP A 149 2.77 -9.93 -1.11
N LEU A 150 1.97 -9.94 -2.18
CA LEU A 150 0.82 -9.05 -2.32
C LEU A 150 -0.43 -9.69 -1.74
N THR A 151 -1.22 -8.89 -1.02
CA THR A 151 -2.63 -9.19 -0.76
C THR A 151 -3.32 -9.29 -2.12
N SER A 152 -4.00 -10.41 -2.34
CA SER A 152 -4.65 -10.73 -3.61
C SER A 152 -6.10 -11.11 -3.42
N TYR A 153 -6.86 -11.00 -4.50
CA TYR A 153 -8.24 -11.46 -4.60
C TYR A 153 -8.35 -12.48 -5.72
N SER A 154 -9.10 -13.56 -5.50
CA SER A 154 -9.44 -14.53 -6.54
C SER A 154 -10.84 -15.10 -6.34
N LYS A 155 -11.59 -15.36 -7.42
CA LYS A 155 -12.86 -16.09 -7.36
C LYS A 155 -12.60 -17.60 -7.41
N PRO A 156 -13.28 -18.43 -6.59
CA PRO A 156 -14.24 -18.08 -5.54
C PRO A 156 -13.59 -17.88 -4.15
N THR A 157 -12.27 -18.03 -4.03
CA THR A 157 -11.54 -18.14 -2.76
C THR A 157 -11.56 -16.87 -1.90
N GLY A 158 -11.78 -15.70 -2.51
CA GLY A 158 -11.82 -14.42 -1.81
C GLY A 158 -10.43 -13.79 -1.68
N VAL A 159 -10.21 -13.10 -0.56
CA VAL A 159 -8.97 -12.33 -0.31
C VAL A 159 -7.94 -13.20 0.41
N SER A 160 -6.72 -13.28 -0.14
CA SER A 160 -5.54 -13.81 0.53
C SER A 160 -4.65 -12.64 0.98
N LYS A 161 -4.28 -12.59 2.25
CA LYS A 161 -3.47 -11.49 2.80
C LYS A 161 -1.98 -11.69 2.50
N GLY A 162 -1.31 -10.61 2.13
CA GLY A 162 0.15 -10.53 2.03
C GLY A 162 0.72 -9.38 2.86
N PRO A 163 2.05 -9.32 3.03
CA PRO A 163 2.74 -8.24 3.73
C PRO A 163 2.64 -6.87 3.03
N ILE A 164 2.21 -6.82 1.78
CA ILE A 164 1.88 -5.58 1.07
C ILE A 164 0.46 -5.64 0.53
N THR A 165 -0.33 -4.59 0.75
CA THR A 165 -1.65 -4.42 0.12
C THR A 165 -1.59 -3.26 -0.85
N ALA A 166 -1.49 -3.54 -2.15
CA ALA A 166 -1.53 -2.53 -3.19
C ALA A 166 -2.98 -2.05 -3.42
N VAL A 167 -3.17 -0.73 -3.42
CA VAL A 167 -4.47 -0.07 -3.62
C VAL A 167 -4.31 0.97 -4.71
N LEU A 168 -5.05 0.84 -5.80
CA LEU A 168 -5.04 1.79 -6.90
C LEU A 168 -6.04 2.91 -6.60
N THR A 169 -5.61 4.15 -6.78
CA THR A 169 -6.43 5.37 -6.59
C THR A 169 -6.32 6.28 -7.82
N GLY A 170 -6.87 7.49 -7.75
CA GLY A 170 -6.91 8.45 -8.85
C GLY A 170 -7.78 7.97 -10.02
N ASN A 171 -7.24 7.99 -11.24
CA ASN A 171 -7.93 7.59 -12.46
C ASN A 171 -7.98 6.06 -12.66
N SER A 172 -8.26 5.32 -11.59
CA SER A 172 -8.35 3.87 -11.66
C SER A 172 -9.71 3.44 -12.26
N PRO A 173 -9.74 2.70 -13.38
CA PRO A 173 -10.97 2.25 -14.05
C PRO A 173 -11.63 1.11 -13.26
N VAL A 174 -12.39 1.45 -12.21
CA VAL A 174 -12.97 0.47 -11.27
C VAL A 174 -13.87 -0.55 -11.97
N THR A 175 -14.63 -0.14 -12.99
CA THR A 175 -15.49 -1.03 -13.78
C THR A 175 -14.70 -2.12 -14.46
N TYR A 176 -13.58 -1.78 -15.13
CA TYR A 176 -12.66 -2.76 -15.68
C TYR A 176 -12.10 -3.71 -14.60
N ILE A 177 -11.62 -3.17 -13.48
CA ILE A 177 -11.00 -3.96 -12.40
C ILE A 177 -11.99 -4.93 -11.74
N SER A 178 -13.26 -4.53 -11.59
CA SER A 178 -14.31 -5.34 -10.97
C SER A 178 -14.64 -6.63 -11.75
N GLN A 179 -14.39 -6.63 -13.06
CA GLN A 179 -14.64 -7.76 -13.95
C GLN A 179 -13.55 -8.83 -13.83
N LEU A 180 -12.37 -8.49 -13.30
CA LEU A 180 -11.26 -9.42 -13.12
C LEU A 180 -11.59 -10.49 -12.09
N SER A 181 -11.35 -11.75 -12.45
CA SER A 181 -11.55 -12.92 -11.59
C SER A 181 -10.39 -13.14 -10.60
N SER A 182 -9.20 -12.61 -10.91
CA SER A 182 -8.01 -12.63 -10.06
C SER A 182 -7.22 -11.33 -10.23
N ARG A 183 -6.66 -10.81 -9.13
CA ARG A 183 -5.80 -9.61 -9.10
C ARG A 183 -5.01 -9.53 -7.79
N SER A 184 -3.85 -8.87 -7.83
CA SER A 184 -2.97 -8.64 -6.67
C SER A 184 -3.02 -7.20 -6.15
N TYR A 185 -4.13 -6.50 -6.42
CA TYR A 185 -4.38 -5.12 -6.04
C TYR A 185 -5.87 -4.86 -5.82
N PHE A 186 -6.16 -3.77 -5.13
CA PHE A 186 -7.52 -3.31 -4.81
C PHE A 186 -7.73 -1.89 -5.35
N CYS A 187 -8.95 -1.35 -5.23
CA CYS A 187 -9.25 0.02 -5.63
C CYS A 187 -9.72 0.81 -4.43
N ASP A 188 -9.27 2.06 -4.33
CA ASP A 188 -9.96 3.08 -3.55
C ASP A 188 -11.17 3.61 -4.34
N ALA A 189 -12.09 4.28 -3.65
CA ALA A 189 -13.20 4.98 -4.27
C ALA A 189 -13.61 6.19 -3.42
N PRO A 190 -13.88 7.35 -4.04
CA PRO A 190 -14.38 8.51 -3.32
C PRO A 190 -15.67 8.16 -2.57
N LEU A 191 -15.75 8.54 -1.29
CA LEU A 191 -16.92 8.26 -0.45
C LEU A 191 -18.24 8.74 -1.09
N SER A 192 -18.21 9.89 -1.77
CA SER A 192 -19.36 10.45 -2.49
C SER A 192 -19.80 9.65 -3.72
N LYS A 193 -18.93 8.77 -4.22
CA LYS A 193 -19.19 7.85 -5.33
C LYS A 193 -19.50 6.44 -4.83
N LEU A 194 -19.73 6.22 -3.54
CA LEU A 194 -20.17 4.93 -3.04
C LEU A 194 -21.70 4.85 -3.00
N VAL A 195 -22.24 3.75 -3.54
CA VAL A 195 -23.66 3.39 -3.47
C VAL A 195 -23.83 2.13 -2.65
N ARG A 196 -24.96 2.03 -1.93
CA ARG A 196 -25.25 0.85 -1.11
C ARG A 196 -25.58 -0.34 -2.02
N TYR A 197 -24.86 -1.45 -1.85
CA TYR A 197 -25.11 -2.70 -2.54
C TYR A 197 -25.80 -3.70 -1.61
N GLY A 198 -27.11 -3.87 -1.81
CA GLY A 198 -27.94 -4.72 -0.97
C GLY A 198 -27.90 -4.34 0.52
N GLN A 199 -28.01 -5.33 1.39
CA GLN A 199 -27.93 -5.16 2.85
C GLN A 199 -26.48 -5.19 3.38
N THR A 200 -25.51 -5.59 2.56
CA THR A 200 -24.21 -6.09 3.04
C THR A 200 -22.99 -5.24 2.68
N GLY A 201 -23.11 -4.17 1.88
CA GLY A 201 -21.93 -3.34 1.59
C GLY A 201 -22.16 -2.07 0.79
N TRP A 202 -21.05 -1.40 0.48
CA TRP A 202 -20.96 -0.22 -0.37
C TRP A 202 -20.05 -0.56 -1.57
N ILE A 203 -20.44 -0.14 -2.77
CA ILE A 203 -19.66 -0.30 -4.00
C ILE A 203 -19.51 1.04 -4.71
N PRO A 204 -18.49 1.23 -5.55
CA PRO A 204 -18.39 2.38 -6.43
C PRO A 204 -19.61 2.48 -7.36
N SER A 205 -20.16 3.68 -7.53
CA SER A 205 -21.36 3.97 -8.32
C SER A 205 -21.20 3.59 -9.79
N SER A 206 -19.96 3.58 -10.30
CA SER A 206 -19.63 3.16 -11.67
C SER A 206 -19.84 1.66 -11.90
N LEU A 207 -19.93 0.84 -10.84
CA LEU A 207 -20.20 -0.59 -10.94
C LEU A 207 -21.69 -0.91 -11.07
N GLY A 208 -22.56 0.09 -10.95
CA GLY A 208 -23.97 -0.02 -11.21
C GLY A 208 -24.75 -0.78 -10.14
N VAL A 209 -25.85 -0.15 -9.74
CA VAL A 209 -27.16 -0.74 -10.02
C VAL A 209 -27.79 0.15 -11.08
#